data_AF-A0A2G6F660-F1
#
_entry.id   AF-A0A2G6F660-F1
#
_cell.length_a   1.000
_cell.length_b   1.000
_cell.length_c   1.000
_cell.angle_alpha   90.00
_cell.angle_beta   90.00
_cell.angle_gamma   90.00
#
_symmetry.space_group_name_H-M   'P 1'
#
loop_
_entity.id
_entity.type
_entity.pdbx_description
1 polymer ?
#
loop_
_entity_poly.entity_id
_entity_poly.type
_entity_poly.pdbx_seq_one_letter_code
_entity_poly.pdbx_strand_id
1 'polypeptide(L)'
;MHYPKKRYNHTLAFLQKVLPAPANILDLGTPNAFGKIMKQAGYTVYNTQGEDLDTQPGIVKNFEVDAVTAFEIFEHLIAPFNVLRAIEADKLITTIPLRLWFATAYRSKTDEWDWHIKATEKWTSPVNKIGFRPILRKYTPRYYAIYAER
;
A
#
# COMPACT_ATOMS: atom_id res chain seq x y z
N MET A 1 -23.71 -5.46 1.83
CA MET A 1 -22.32 -5.28 1.35
C MET A 1 -21.54 -6.56 1.63
N HIS A 2 -21.05 -7.24 0.59
CA HIS A 2 -20.19 -8.42 0.73
C HIS A 2 -18.76 -7.96 0.97
N TYR A 3 -18.36 -7.85 2.24
CA TYR A 3 -16.98 -7.52 2.59
C TYR A 3 -16.06 -8.72 2.31
N PRO A 4 -14.79 -8.51 1.96
CA PRO A 4 -13.82 -9.60 1.78
C PRO A 4 -13.44 -10.19 3.16
N LYS A 5 -14.38 -10.91 3.79
CA LYS A 5 -14.32 -11.40 5.18
C LYS A 5 -13.06 -12.21 5.46
N LYS A 6 -12.60 -13.00 4.48
CA LYS A 6 -11.37 -13.78 4.57
C LYS A 6 -10.13 -12.88 4.75
N ARG A 7 -10.01 -11.81 3.97
CA ARG A 7 -8.87 -10.88 4.04
C ARG A 7 -8.84 -10.18 5.40
N TYR A 8 -9.95 -9.60 5.84
CA TYR A 8 -10.03 -8.93 7.13
C TYR A 8 -9.72 -9.85 8.31
N ASN A 9 -10.15 -11.10 8.26
CA ASN A 9 -9.79 -12.08 9.30
C ASN A 9 -8.28 -12.34 9.35
N HIS A 10 -7.63 -12.49 8.19
CA HIS A 10 -6.17 -12.67 8.14
C HIS A 10 -5.42 -11.42 8.62
N THR A 11 -5.86 -10.23 8.19
CA THR A 11 -5.27 -8.95 8.61
C THR A 11 -5.41 -8.76 10.12
N LEU A 12 -6.59 -9.01 10.69
CA LEU A 12 -6.82 -8.88 12.13
C LEU A 12 -5.98 -9.88 12.94
N ALA A 13 -5.92 -11.14 12.50
CA ALA A 13 -5.13 -12.16 13.17
C ALA A 13 -3.62 -11.82 13.16
N PHE A 14 -3.12 -11.25 12.07
CA PHE A 14 -1.75 -10.75 12.00
C PHE A 14 -1.55 -9.55 12.93
N LEU A 15 -2.46 -8.57 12.91
CA LEU A 15 -2.42 -7.39 13.78
C LEU A 15 -2.37 -7.80 15.26
N GLN A 16 -3.30 -8.64 15.72
CA GLN A 16 -3.35 -9.10 17.12
C GLN A 16 -2.10 -9.87 17.55
N LYS A 17 -1.44 -10.56 16.62
CA LYS A 17 -0.19 -11.27 16.89
C LYS A 17 0.97 -10.32 17.15
N VAL A 18 1.05 -9.20 16.43
CA VAL A 18 2.19 -8.27 16.50
C VAL A 18 1.93 -7.04 17.39
N LEU A 19 0.66 -6.73 17.64
CA LEU A 19 0.17 -5.64 18.47
C LEU A 19 -1.11 -6.10 19.19
N PRO A 20 -1.00 -6.77 20.36
CA PRO A 20 -2.17 -7.16 21.14
C PRO A 20 -2.98 -5.94 21.62
N ALA A 21 -4.31 -6.08 21.70
CA ALA A 21 -5.19 -5.06 22.29
C ALA A 21 -5.11 -5.07 23.84
N PRO A 22 -5.35 -3.93 24.52
CA PRO A 22 -5.71 -2.63 23.96
C PRO A 22 -4.50 -1.88 23.40
N ALA A 23 -4.69 -1.16 22.30
CA ALA A 23 -3.70 -0.24 21.73
C ALA A 23 -4.39 0.88 20.95
N ASN A 24 -3.75 2.04 20.91
CA ASN A 24 -4.15 3.20 20.12
C ASN A 24 -3.48 3.12 18.74
N ILE A 25 -4.28 3.15 17.68
CA ILE A 25 -3.84 2.99 16.30
C ILE A 25 -4.24 4.23 15.49
N LEU A 26 -3.31 4.78 14.73
CA LEU A 26 -3.62 5.64 13.59
C LEU A 26 -3.70 4.78 12.33
N ASP A 27 -4.90 4.58 11.80
CA ASP A 27 -5.13 3.89 10.52
C ASP A 27 -5.14 4.91 9.40
N LEU A 28 -4.08 4.93 8.59
CA LEU A 28 -3.91 5.88 7.50
C LEU A 28 -5.04 5.72 6.47
N GLY A 29 -5.56 6.86 6.00
CA GLY A 29 -6.71 6.92 5.12
C GLY A 29 -8.02 7.18 5.87
N THR A 30 -9.11 7.30 5.11
CA THR A 30 -10.44 7.62 5.64
C THR A 30 -11.06 6.44 6.39
N PRO A 31 -12.04 6.69 7.29
CA PRO A 31 -12.73 5.64 8.03
C PRO A 31 -13.31 4.55 7.12
N ASN A 32 -12.90 3.31 7.35
CA ASN A 32 -13.23 2.17 6.52
C ASN A 32 -13.88 1.01 7.32
N ALA A 33 -14.28 -0.05 6.62
CA ALA A 33 -14.91 -1.21 7.25
C ALA A 33 -13.97 -2.00 8.18
N PHE A 34 -12.68 -2.04 7.87
CA PHE A 34 -11.69 -2.73 8.71
C PHE A 34 -11.44 -1.97 10.02
N GLY A 35 -11.43 -0.63 9.99
CA GLY A 35 -11.40 0.20 11.20
C GLY A 35 -12.53 -0.12 12.19
N LYS A 36 -13.74 -0.43 11.69
CA LYS A 36 -14.85 -0.90 12.55
C LYS A 36 -14.56 -2.26 13.20
N ILE A 37 -13.96 -3.18 12.45
CA ILE A 37 -13.54 -4.51 12.94
C ILE A 37 -12.45 -4.36 14.00
N MET A 38 -11.48 -3.47 13.80
CA MET A 38 -10.44 -3.17 14.79
C MET A 38 -11.05 -2.61 16.08
N LYS A 39 -11.98 -1.65 15.99
CA LYS A 39 -12.69 -1.13 17.18
C LYS A 39 -13.43 -2.22 17.95
N GLN A 40 -14.10 -3.14 17.24
CA GLN A 40 -14.76 -4.30 17.85
C GLN A 40 -13.77 -5.29 18.51
N ALA A 41 -12.53 -5.33 18.02
CA ALA A 41 -11.46 -6.17 18.57
C ALA A 41 -10.71 -5.52 19.76
N GLY A 42 -11.13 -4.34 20.23
CA GLY A 42 -10.61 -3.68 21.42
C GLY A 42 -9.54 -2.62 21.18
N TYR A 43 -9.35 -2.17 19.93
CA TYR A 43 -8.43 -1.08 19.61
C TYR A 43 -9.14 0.28 19.63
N THR A 44 -8.40 1.32 20.04
CA THR A 44 -8.79 2.71 19.77
C THR A 44 -8.24 3.07 18.39
N VAL A 45 -9.10 3.42 17.44
CA VAL A 45 -8.68 3.69 16.05
C VAL A 45 -9.02 5.13 15.65
N TYR A 46 -7.97 5.86 15.31
CA TYR A 46 -7.99 7.16 14.65
C TYR A 46 -7.75 7.00 13.15
N ASN A 47 -8.19 7.97 12.36
CA ASN A 47 -8.03 7.99 10.91
C ASN A 47 -7.61 9.39 10.46
N THR A 48 -6.89 9.47 9.35
CA THR A 48 -6.74 10.73 8.61
C THR A 48 -8.08 11.09 7.93
N GLN A 49 -8.29 12.34 7.54
CA GLN A 49 -9.58 12.82 7.00
C GLN A 49 -9.64 12.83 5.47
N GLY A 50 -8.68 12.19 4.79
CA GLY A 50 -8.61 12.09 3.33
C GLY A 50 -7.67 13.12 2.68
N GLU A 51 -6.75 13.67 3.47
CA GLU A 51 -5.68 14.51 2.99
C GLU A 51 -4.74 13.73 2.07
N ASP A 52 -4.18 14.43 1.08
CA ASP A 52 -3.13 13.89 0.25
C ASP A 52 -1.83 13.76 1.07
N LEU A 53 -1.49 12.52 1.42
CA LEU A 53 -0.33 12.19 2.24
C LEU A 53 1.01 12.38 1.51
N ASP A 54 1.02 12.46 0.18
CA ASP A 54 2.24 12.77 -0.57
C ASP A 54 2.65 14.23 -0.38
N THR A 55 1.68 15.13 -0.28
CA THR A 55 1.90 16.57 -0.10
C THR A 55 1.85 17.02 1.35
N GLN A 56 1.09 16.34 2.21
CA GLN A 56 0.87 16.71 3.61
C GLN A 56 1.19 15.58 4.60
N PRO A 57 2.41 15.02 4.58
CA PRO A 57 2.79 13.90 5.46
C PRO A 57 2.78 14.28 6.94
N GLY A 58 2.91 15.58 7.27
CA GLY A 58 2.99 16.07 8.64
C GLY A 58 1.73 15.81 9.48
N ILE A 59 0.60 15.50 8.86
CA ILE A 59 -0.65 15.22 9.58
C ILE A 59 -0.54 14.04 10.55
N VAL A 60 0.31 13.07 10.25
CA VAL A 60 0.49 11.88 11.10
C VAL A 60 1.09 12.23 12.47
N LYS A 61 1.73 13.39 12.60
CA LYS A 61 2.33 13.90 13.85
C LYS A 61 1.29 14.44 14.83
N ASN A 62 0.05 14.68 14.38
CA ASN A 62 -1.03 15.15 15.23
C ASN A 62 -1.60 14.06 16.15
N PHE A 63 -1.07 12.84 16.07
CA PHE A 63 -1.56 11.67 16.76
C PHE A 63 -0.44 11.02 17.59
N GLU A 64 -0.67 10.89 18.89
CA GLU A 64 0.18 10.09 19.78
C GLU A 64 -0.45 8.70 19.91
N VAL A 65 0.16 7.70 19.25
CA VAL A 65 -0.40 6.35 19.09
C VAL A 65 0.68 5.28 19.25
N ASP A 66 0.27 4.08 19.66
CA ASP A 66 1.17 2.94 19.85
C ASP A 66 1.66 2.37 18.51
N ALA A 67 0.84 2.52 17.46
CA ALA A 67 1.16 2.06 16.12
C ALA A 67 0.42 2.83 15.03
N VAL A 68 1.00 2.83 13.83
CA VAL A 68 0.35 3.25 12.59
C VAL A 68 0.00 2.01 11.76
N THR A 69 -1.22 1.96 11.24
CA THR A 69 -1.63 0.97 10.23
C THR A 69 -1.83 1.62 8.87
N ALA A 70 -1.49 0.90 7.81
CA ALA A 70 -1.60 1.38 6.44
C ALA A 70 -1.95 0.21 5.51
N PHE A 71 -3.15 -0.34 5.66
CA PHE A 71 -3.60 -1.48 4.87
C PHE A 71 -4.17 -1.01 3.53
N GLU A 72 -3.51 -1.40 2.45
CA GLU A 72 -3.81 -0.97 1.08
C GLU A 72 -3.74 0.55 0.89
N ILE A 73 -2.71 1.19 1.46
CA ILE A 73 -2.50 2.65 1.40
C ILE A 73 -1.24 2.98 0.60
N PHE A 74 -0.08 2.43 0.96
CA PHE A 74 1.20 2.84 0.36
C PHE A 74 1.33 2.52 -1.13
N GLU A 75 0.56 1.59 -1.66
CA GLU A 75 0.47 1.36 -3.11
C GLU A 75 -0.17 2.50 -3.90
N HIS A 76 -0.90 3.39 -3.24
CA HIS A 76 -1.57 4.53 -3.86
C HIS A 76 -0.76 5.83 -3.75
N LEU A 77 0.33 5.83 -2.97
CA LEU A 77 1.19 7.00 -2.79
C LEU A 77 2.29 7.03 -3.85
N ILE A 78 2.58 8.21 -4.37
CA ILE A 78 3.71 8.45 -5.28
C ILE A 78 5.03 8.41 -4.51
N ALA A 79 5.06 8.94 -3.28
CA ALA A 79 6.24 9.04 -2.43
C ALA A 79 5.97 8.58 -0.98
N PRO A 80 5.74 7.27 -0.73
CA PRO A 80 5.50 6.72 0.61
C PRO A 80 6.58 7.08 1.64
N PHE A 81 7.83 7.28 1.19
CA PHE A 81 8.96 7.68 2.01
C PHE A 81 8.67 8.91 2.88
N ASN A 82 7.95 9.89 2.35
CA ASN A 82 7.68 11.13 3.08
C ASN A 82 6.81 10.89 4.32
N VAL A 83 5.78 10.06 4.18
CA VAL A 83 4.90 9.65 5.29
C VAL A 83 5.67 8.78 6.27
N LEU A 84 6.41 7.78 5.77
CA LEU A 84 7.22 6.89 6.61
C LEU A 84 8.21 7.65 7.49
N ARG A 85 8.80 8.73 6.96
CA ARG A 85 9.71 9.61 7.71
C ARG A 85 8.98 10.48 8.74
N ALA A 86 7.72 10.81 8.51
CA ALA A 86 6.93 11.67 9.39
C ALA A 86 6.29 10.93 10.57
N ILE A 87 6.11 9.60 10.46
CA ILE A 87 5.56 8.75 11.53
C ILE A 87 6.50 8.75 12.73
N GLU A 88 5.95 9.06 13.91
CA GLU A 88 6.69 9.08 15.18
C GLU A 88 6.40 7.86 16.06
N ALA A 89 5.34 7.08 15.74
CA ALA A 89 5.03 5.85 16.45
C ALA A 89 6.11 4.76 16.21
N ASP A 90 6.39 3.97 17.24
CA ASP A 90 7.41 2.92 17.19
C ASP A 90 7.07 1.75 16.27
N LYS A 91 5.79 1.60 15.89
CA LYS A 91 5.30 0.44 15.13
C LYS A 91 4.53 0.89 13.90
N LEU A 92 4.88 0.27 12.77
CA LEU A 92 4.15 0.36 11.52
C LEU A 92 3.69 -1.04 11.10
N ILE A 93 2.39 -1.21 10.87
CA ILE A 93 1.80 -2.45 10.37
C ILE A 93 1.08 -2.16 9.06
N THR A 94 1.62 -2.64 7.94
CA THR A 94 1.13 -2.31 6.60
C THR A 94 1.10 -3.53 5.69
N THR A 95 0.37 -3.44 4.58
CA THR A 95 0.43 -4.39 3.48
C THR A 95 1.14 -3.74 2.30
N ILE A 96 1.97 -4.51 1.59
CA ILE A 96 2.59 -4.09 0.34
C ILE A 96 2.20 -5.11 -0.73
N PRO A 97 1.68 -4.69 -1.89
CA PRO A 97 1.37 -5.61 -2.96
C PRO A 97 2.67 -6.21 -3.51
N LEU A 98 2.71 -7.55 -3.62
CA LEU A 98 3.85 -8.28 -4.15
C LEU A 98 4.15 -7.94 -5.63
N ARG A 99 3.20 -7.31 -6.33
CA ARG A 99 3.30 -6.91 -7.74
C ARG A 99 2.74 -5.50 -7.93
N LEU A 100 3.36 -4.49 -7.33
CA LEU A 100 2.92 -3.09 -7.45
C LEU A 100 2.98 -2.61 -8.91
N TRP A 101 4.19 -2.54 -9.48
CA TRP A 101 4.42 -2.04 -10.83
C TRP A 101 4.11 -3.05 -11.94
N PHE A 102 3.84 -4.31 -11.60
CA PHE A 102 3.69 -5.40 -12.59
C PHE A 102 2.30 -6.05 -12.57
N ALA A 103 1.38 -5.54 -11.75
CA ALA A 103 -0.02 -5.92 -11.85
C ALA A 103 -0.57 -5.47 -13.21
N THR A 104 -1.43 -6.29 -13.80
CA THR A 104 -2.25 -5.86 -14.94
C THR A 104 -3.02 -4.61 -14.53
N ALA A 105 -2.97 -3.57 -15.38
CA ALA A 105 -3.64 -2.31 -15.16
C ALA A 105 -5.10 -2.54 -14.75
N TYR A 106 -5.41 -2.29 -13.48
CA TYR A 106 -6.78 -2.25 -12.99
C TYR A 106 -7.29 -0.83 -13.20
N ARG A 107 -8.41 -0.69 -13.89
CA ARG A 107 -9.07 0.60 -14.08
C ARG A 107 -10.17 0.74 -13.04
N SER A 108 -9.99 1.64 -12.08
CA SER A 108 -11.08 1.98 -11.16
C SER A 108 -12.23 2.63 -11.93
N LYS A 109 -13.47 2.26 -11.61
CA LYS A 109 -14.68 2.90 -12.18
C LYS A 109 -15.15 4.11 -11.39
N THR A 110 -14.55 4.35 -10.23
CA THR A 110 -15.12 5.23 -9.18
C THR A 110 -14.10 6.22 -8.62
N ASP A 111 -12.84 6.16 -9.05
CA ASP A 111 -11.79 7.03 -8.54
C ASP A 111 -11.40 8.05 -9.63
N GLU A 112 -11.77 9.31 -9.41
CA GLU A 112 -11.51 10.43 -10.34
C GLU A 112 -10.03 10.86 -10.35
N TRP A 113 -9.24 10.43 -9.36
CA TRP A 113 -7.82 10.74 -9.24
C TRP A 113 -6.92 9.64 -9.81
N ASP A 114 -7.50 8.57 -10.34
CA ASP A 114 -6.78 7.41 -10.86
C ASP A 114 -6.10 7.73 -12.21
N TRP A 115 -4.81 7.40 -12.32
CA TRP A 115 -4.08 7.53 -13.58
C TRP A 115 -4.52 6.41 -14.54
N HIS A 116 -5.06 6.80 -15.69
CA HIS A 116 -5.58 5.86 -16.67
C HIS A 116 -4.45 5.27 -17.51
N ILE A 117 -4.04 4.03 -17.21
CA ILE A 117 -3.05 3.30 -18.00
C ILE A 117 -3.61 3.06 -19.41
N LYS A 118 -2.94 3.62 -20.41
CA LYS A 118 -3.30 3.51 -21.84
C LYS A 118 -2.56 2.38 -22.52
N ALA A 119 -1.30 2.16 -22.15
CA ALA A 119 -0.46 1.13 -22.73
C ALA A 119 0.56 0.59 -21.73
N THR A 120 0.93 -0.67 -21.90
CA THR A 120 2.02 -1.30 -21.17
C THR A 120 2.86 -2.15 -22.11
N GLU A 121 4.17 -2.20 -21.87
CA GLU A 121 5.09 -3.01 -22.66
C GLU A 121 6.15 -3.65 -21.77
N LYS A 122 6.60 -4.85 -22.15
CA LYS A 122 7.68 -5.59 -21.49
C LYS A 122 8.82 -5.80 -22.48
N TRP A 123 10.03 -5.39 -22.12
CA TRP A 123 11.21 -5.67 -22.95
C TRP A 123 12.39 -6.20 -22.15
N THR A 124 13.32 -6.80 -22.89
CA THR A 124 14.59 -7.30 -22.38
C THR A 124 15.70 -6.30 -22.72
N SER A 125 16.74 -6.24 -21.89
CA SER A 125 17.99 -5.57 -22.31
C SER A 125 18.92 -6.62 -22.90
N PRO A 126 19.12 -6.62 -24.23
CA PRO A 126 20.08 -7.52 -24.84
C PRO A 126 21.49 -7.19 -24.33
N VAL A 127 22.18 -8.22 -23.86
CA VAL A 127 23.61 -8.15 -23.51
C VAL A 127 24.40 -8.96 -24.53
N ASN A 128 25.34 -8.31 -25.23
CA ASN A 128 26.29 -8.97 -26.13
C ASN A 128 27.43 -9.61 -25.32
N LYS A 129 27.08 -10.61 -24.50
CA LYS A 129 28.02 -11.43 -23.75
C LYS A 129 27.70 -12.90 -23.98
N ILE A 130 28.73 -13.72 -24.18
CA ILE A 130 28.58 -15.17 -24.29
C ILE A 130 28.52 -15.75 -22.87
N GLY A 131 27.51 -16.56 -22.58
CA GLY A 131 27.37 -17.27 -21.31
C GLY A 131 25.92 -17.63 -20.96
N PHE A 132 25.76 -18.54 -20.01
CA PHE A 132 24.46 -19.03 -19.56
C PHE A 132 23.54 -17.91 -19.02
N ARG A 133 24.07 -17.04 -18.15
CA ARG A 133 23.32 -15.90 -17.59
C ARG A 133 22.86 -14.89 -18.67
N PRO A 134 23.73 -14.46 -19.62
CA PRO A 134 23.30 -13.66 -20.77
C PRO A 134 22.18 -14.27 -21.63
N ILE A 135 22.19 -15.58 -21.85
CA ILE A 135 21.13 -16.28 -22.61
C ILE A 135 19.80 -16.19 -21.87
N LEU A 136 19.78 -16.48 -20.57
CA LEU A 136 18.56 -16.37 -19.75
C LEU A 136 17.96 -14.95 -19.74
N ARG A 137 18.81 -13.92 -19.82
CA ARG A 137 18.39 -12.51 -19.88
C ARG A 137 17.64 -12.14 -21.16
N LYS A 138 17.75 -12.93 -22.24
CA LYS A 138 16.97 -12.72 -23.47
C LYS A 138 15.51 -13.15 -23.36
N TYR A 139 15.17 -13.97 -22.36
CA TYR A 139 13.82 -14.55 -22.20
C TYR A 139 13.10 -14.08 -20.93
N THR A 140 13.77 -13.29 -20.08
CA THR A 140 13.16 -12.69 -18.89
C THR A 140 13.10 -11.17 -19.05
N PRO A 141 11.91 -10.58 -19.25
CA PRO A 141 11.74 -9.14 -19.29
C PRO A 141 12.33 -8.48 -18.05
N ARG A 142 13.06 -7.37 -18.26
CA ARG A 142 13.73 -6.62 -17.19
C ARG A 142 13.09 -5.26 -16.95
N TYR A 143 12.34 -4.79 -17.94
CA TYR A 143 11.66 -3.52 -17.91
C TYR A 143 10.18 -3.74 -18.14
N TYR A 144 9.38 -2.94 -17.46
CA TYR A 144 7.97 -2.81 -17.68
C TYR A 144 7.69 -1.34 -17.86
N ALA A 145 7.36 -0.94 -19.08
CA ALA A 145 6.94 0.41 -19.38
C ALA A 145 5.44 0.55 -19.15
N ILE A 146 5.07 1.70 -18.62
CA ILE A 146 3.70 2.10 -18.38
C ILE A 146 3.52 3.48 -18.99
N TYR A 147 2.51 3.62 -19.85
CA TYR A 147 2.03 4.90 -20.31
C TYR A 147 0.65 5.15 -19.70
N ALA A 148 0.50 6.29 -19.02
CA ALA A 148 -0.74 6.69 -18.37
C ALA A 148 -1.02 8.18 -18.60
N GLU A 149 -2.29 8.52 -18.65
CA GLU A 149 -2.80 9.90 -18.75
C GLU A 149 -3.77 10.17 -17.60
N ARG A 150 -3.96 11.45 -17.28
CA ARG A 150 -5.02 11.93 -16.38
C ARG A 150 -6.15 12.53 -17.18
#